data_AF-A0A239PSF0-F1
#
_entry.id   AF-A0A239PSF0-F1
#
_cell.length_a   1.000
_cell.length_b   1.000
_cell.length_c   1.000
_cell.angle_alpha   90.00
_cell.angle_beta   90.00
_cell.angle_gamma   90.00
#
_symmetry.space_group_name_H-M   'P 1'
#
loop_
_entity.id
_entity.type
_entity.pdbx_description
1 polymer ?
#
loop_
_entity_poly.entity_id
_entity_poly.type
_entity_poly.pdbx_seq_one_letter_code
_entity_poly.pdbx_strand_id
1 'polypeptide(L)'
;MSASSRLLPGVPLVESPLFSSALDEMNLTESERDIAVQLNARGYAVFDFPDDELDARIERIKAALSAHFQIDFADPRAVREIKGGLRIQDAWKQNEDVRAIACNSRVIALLSKLYGRRAFPFQTLNFPVGTQQHMHSDSVHFSSIPERFMCGVWLAMEDVSPDAGPLVYYPGSHKWPILTNDALNLRRLPEPSQSAQKPYEPVWRAMTEEAGLAPERFCARKGQALIWAANLLHGGDRRNDLALTRWSQVTHYYFHGCAYYTPAYSNPAIGRLWLREIEDAATGARVENVYIDAPIRSQLRHAEPTPSPGARPLWRRLLAMGGRLARKARAAQPPPRRN
;
A
#
# COMPACT_ATOMS: atom_id res chain seq x y z
N MET A 1 -27.35 4.41 3.29
CA MET A 1 -26.08 4.37 4.06
C MET A 1 -26.24 3.33 5.15
N SER A 2 -25.34 2.35 5.21
CA SER A 2 -25.40 1.29 6.22
C SER A 2 -25.06 1.81 7.63
N ALA A 3 -25.47 1.09 8.67
CA ALA A 3 -25.10 1.33 10.06
C ALA A 3 -23.58 1.47 10.22
N SER A 4 -22.80 0.58 9.58
CA SER A 4 -21.33 0.68 9.56
C SER A 4 -20.85 1.98 8.93
N SER A 5 -21.36 2.37 7.76
CA SER A 5 -20.93 3.63 7.10
C SER A 5 -21.22 4.88 7.92
N ARG A 6 -22.28 4.85 8.75
CA ARG A 6 -22.69 5.96 9.61
C ARG A 6 -21.92 6.01 10.93
N LEU A 7 -21.68 4.86 11.56
CA LEU A 7 -21.05 4.78 12.88
C LEU A 7 -19.52 4.69 12.80
N LEU A 8 -19.00 4.06 11.76
CA LEU A 8 -17.57 3.82 11.54
C LEU A 8 -17.16 4.22 10.10
N PRO A 9 -17.35 5.49 9.67
CA PRO A 9 -17.04 5.94 8.30
C PRO A 9 -15.56 5.82 7.91
N GLY A 10 -14.68 5.62 8.90
CA GLY A 10 -13.26 5.36 8.73
C GLY A 10 -12.87 3.89 8.68
N VAL A 11 -13.82 2.95 8.62
CA VAL A 11 -13.54 1.51 8.53
C VAL A 11 -14.17 0.95 7.26
N PRO A 12 -13.43 0.20 6.41
CA PRO A 12 -14.02 -0.46 5.24
C PRO A 12 -15.19 -1.36 5.63
N LEU A 13 -16.25 -1.42 4.81
CA LEU A 13 -17.44 -2.20 5.17
C LEU A 13 -17.13 -3.70 5.37
N VAL A 14 -16.36 -4.32 4.47
CA VAL A 14 -15.93 -5.73 4.59
C VAL A 14 -14.96 -6.00 5.74
N GLU A 15 -14.33 -4.98 6.33
CA GLU A 15 -13.43 -5.12 7.48
C GLU A 15 -14.05 -4.54 8.77
N SER A 16 -15.33 -4.18 8.73
CA SER A 16 -16.01 -3.55 9.85
C SER A 16 -16.38 -4.55 10.95
N PRO A 17 -16.26 -4.19 12.24
CA PRO A 17 -16.83 -4.98 13.32
C PRO A 17 -18.37 -4.99 13.28
N LEU A 18 -19.00 -4.12 12.49
CA LEU A 18 -20.44 -4.06 12.24
C LEU A 18 -20.84 -4.72 10.91
N PHE A 19 -19.96 -5.54 10.31
CA PHE A 19 -20.19 -6.15 9.00
C PHE A 19 -21.53 -6.90 8.92
N SER A 20 -21.84 -7.77 9.89
CA SER A 20 -23.06 -8.57 9.89
C SER A 20 -24.33 -7.71 9.82
N SER A 21 -24.36 -6.58 10.54
CA SER A 21 -25.49 -5.65 10.50
C SER A 21 -25.54 -4.81 9.23
N ALA A 22 -24.37 -4.53 8.62
CA ALA A 22 -24.28 -3.71 7.43
C ALA A 22 -24.55 -4.49 6.14
N LEU A 23 -24.36 -5.82 6.14
CA LEU A 23 -24.37 -6.65 4.94
C LEU A 23 -25.68 -6.55 4.14
N ASP A 24 -26.83 -6.54 4.82
CA ASP A 24 -28.14 -6.40 4.18
C ASP A 24 -28.38 -5.00 3.61
N GLU A 25 -27.72 -3.99 4.17
CA GLU A 25 -27.86 -2.58 3.74
C GLU A 25 -26.92 -2.22 2.58
N MET A 26 -26.02 -3.13 2.18
CA MET A 26 -25.05 -2.92 1.11
C MET A 26 -25.64 -3.08 -0.30
N ASN A 27 -26.87 -3.63 -0.43
CA ASN A 27 -27.55 -3.88 -1.71
C ASN A 27 -26.67 -4.68 -2.71
N LEU A 28 -26.04 -5.75 -2.21
CA LEU A 28 -25.17 -6.62 -3.01
C LEU A 28 -26.00 -7.64 -3.79
N THR A 29 -25.55 -8.01 -4.99
CA THR A 29 -26.02 -9.24 -5.63
C THR A 29 -25.57 -10.46 -4.82
N GLU A 30 -26.12 -11.64 -5.10
CA GLU A 30 -25.74 -12.87 -4.40
C GLU A 30 -24.24 -13.18 -4.51
N SER A 31 -23.68 -13.06 -5.72
CA SER A 31 -22.24 -13.23 -5.98
C SER A 31 -21.39 -12.21 -5.21
N GLU A 32 -21.80 -10.95 -5.17
CA GLU A 32 -21.09 -9.90 -4.44
C GLU A 32 -21.18 -10.08 -2.93
N ARG A 33 -22.31 -10.60 -2.44
CA ARG A 33 -22.52 -10.93 -1.03
C ARG A 33 -21.60 -12.05 -0.59
N ASP A 34 -21.45 -13.09 -1.42
CA ASP A 34 -20.51 -14.18 -1.15
C ASP A 34 -19.07 -13.66 -1.10
N ILE A 35 -18.66 -12.84 -2.07
CA ILE A 35 -17.34 -12.17 -2.07
C ILE A 35 -17.14 -11.34 -0.80
N ALA A 36 -18.16 -10.57 -0.38
CA ALA A 36 -18.09 -9.75 0.83
C ALA A 36 -17.88 -10.60 2.09
N VAL A 37 -18.63 -11.70 2.20
CA VAL A 37 -18.55 -12.63 3.33
C VAL A 37 -17.19 -13.31 3.38
N GLN A 38 -16.67 -13.77 2.23
CA GLN A 38 -15.34 -14.37 2.13
C GLN A 38 -14.24 -13.38 2.53
N LEU A 39 -14.29 -12.14 2.02
CA LEU A 39 -13.34 -11.09 2.39
C LEU A 39 -13.38 -10.77 3.88
N ASN A 40 -14.58 -10.64 4.47
CA ASN A 40 -14.70 -10.40 5.90
C ASN A 40 -14.15 -11.58 6.73
N ALA A 41 -14.55 -12.80 6.38
CA ALA A 41 -14.21 -14.00 7.15
C ALA A 41 -12.73 -14.36 7.05
N ARG A 42 -12.19 -14.36 5.82
CA ARG A 42 -10.90 -14.97 5.44
C ARG A 42 -9.87 -13.97 4.92
N GLY A 43 -10.28 -12.77 4.55
CA GLY A 43 -9.38 -11.71 4.06
C GLY A 43 -9.10 -11.78 2.57
N TYR A 44 -9.72 -12.73 1.87
CA TYR A 44 -9.67 -12.84 0.43
C TYR A 44 -10.98 -13.41 -0.13
N ALA A 45 -11.19 -13.26 -1.43
CA ALA A 45 -12.27 -13.91 -2.17
C ALA A 45 -11.82 -14.23 -3.60
N VAL A 46 -12.28 -15.36 -4.13
CA VAL A 46 -12.02 -15.79 -5.51
C VAL A 46 -13.24 -15.54 -6.37
N PHE A 47 -13.05 -15.06 -7.59
CA PHE A 47 -14.11 -14.79 -8.55
C PHE A 47 -13.62 -14.93 -9.98
N ASP A 48 -14.53 -15.15 -10.93
CA ASP A 48 -14.19 -15.07 -12.36
C ASP A 48 -14.10 -13.59 -12.76
N PHE A 49 -13.00 -13.20 -13.38
CA PHE A 49 -12.74 -11.79 -13.67
C PHE A 49 -13.73 -11.28 -14.75
N PRO A 50 -14.48 -10.21 -14.46
CA PRO A 50 -15.58 -9.80 -15.32
C PRO A 50 -15.05 -8.91 -16.45
N ASP A 51 -14.46 -9.51 -17.47
CA ASP A 51 -14.06 -8.87 -18.74
C ASP A 51 -14.45 -9.78 -19.91
N ASP A 52 -15.27 -9.26 -20.84
CA ASP A 52 -15.82 -10.05 -21.94
C ASP A 52 -14.76 -10.29 -23.03
N GLU A 53 -13.68 -9.50 -23.05
CA GLU A 53 -12.54 -9.62 -23.97
C GLU A 53 -11.30 -10.24 -23.29
N LEU A 54 -11.46 -10.81 -22.10
CA LEU A 54 -10.35 -11.17 -21.21
C LEU A 54 -9.30 -12.04 -21.88
N ASP A 55 -9.72 -13.10 -22.56
CA ASP A 55 -8.79 -14.04 -23.19
C ASP A 55 -7.96 -13.38 -24.29
N ALA A 56 -8.61 -12.62 -25.18
CA ALA A 56 -7.92 -11.89 -26.25
C ALA A 56 -6.96 -10.84 -25.66
N ARG A 57 -7.38 -10.17 -24.58
CA ARG A 57 -6.56 -9.19 -23.85
C ARG A 57 -5.33 -9.83 -23.23
N ILE A 58 -5.49 -10.99 -22.60
CA ILE A 58 -4.40 -11.76 -22.02
C ILE A 58 -3.35 -12.13 -23.09
N GLU A 59 -3.77 -12.62 -24.25
CA GLU A 59 -2.82 -12.99 -25.31
C GLU A 59 -2.02 -11.78 -25.81
N ARG A 60 -2.66 -10.62 -25.97
CA ARG A 60 -1.97 -9.38 -26.34
C ARG A 60 -1.01 -8.91 -25.26
N ILE A 61 -1.37 -9.03 -23.98
CA ILE A 61 -0.48 -8.71 -22.85
C ILE A 61 0.73 -9.63 -22.84
N LYS A 62 0.53 -10.95 -22.95
CA LYS A 62 1.63 -11.93 -22.99
C LYS A 62 2.57 -11.61 -24.15
N ALA A 63 2.04 -11.41 -25.35
CA ALA A 63 2.85 -11.04 -26.52
C ALA A 63 3.65 -9.74 -26.32
N ALA A 64 3.00 -8.68 -25.83
CA ALA A 64 3.64 -7.39 -25.63
C ALA A 64 4.72 -7.44 -24.53
N LEU A 65 4.40 -8.04 -23.37
CA LEU A 65 5.30 -8.07 -22.22
C LEU A 65 6.43 -9.10 -22.37
N SER A 66 6.22 -10.20 -23.10
CA SER A 66 7.28 -11.17 -23.38
C SER A 66 8.48 -10.52 -24.07
N ALA A 67 8.24 -9.57 -24.98
CA ALA A 67 9.32 -8.84 -25.66
C ALA A 67 10.20 -8.04 -24.69
N HIS A 68 9.62 -7.54 -23.58
CA HIS A 68 10.38 -6.79 -22.56
C HIS A 68 11.28 -7.68 -21.70
N PHE A 69 10.93 -8.94 -21.50
CA PHE A 69 11.71 -9.86 -20.67
C PHE A 69 12.93 -10.43 -21.38
N GLN A 70 13.02 -10.28 -22.71
CA GLN A 70 14.11 -10.84 -23.53
C GLN A 70 14.31 -12.35 -23.30
N ILE A 71 13.20 -13.06 -23.07
CA ILE A 71 13.17 -14.50 -22.82
C ILE A 71 12.26 -15.15 -23.85
N ASP A 72 12.75 -16.24 -24.44
CA ASP A 72 11.92 -17.13 -25.24
C ASP A 72 11.06 -18.00 -24.30
N PHE A 73 9.82 -17.57 -24.05
CA PHE A 73 8.89 -18.33 -23.21
C PHE A 73 8.39 -19.62 -23.87
N ALA A 74 8.68 -19.85 -25.16
CA ALA A 74 8.41 -21.11 -25.83
C ALA A 74 9.52 -22.15 -25.60
N ASP A 75 10.72 -21.73 -25.15
CA ASP A 75 11.81 -22.64 -24.78
C ASP A 75 11.82 -22.92 -23.26
N PRO A 76 11.48 -24.15 -22.83
CA PRO A 76 11.54 -24.53 -21.42
C PRO A 76 12.91 -24.33 -20.77
N ARG A 77 14.01 -24.37 -21.54
CA ARG A 77 15.36 -24.12 -21.00
C ARG A 77 15.53 -22.66 -20.62
N ALA A 78 15.13 -21.73 -21.49
CA ALA A 78 15.16 -20.30 -21.19
C ALA A 78 14.30 -19.96 -19.96
N VAL A 79 13.13 -20.58 -19.82
CA VAL A 79 12.26 -20.38 -18.63
C VAL A 79 12.90 -20.94 -17.34
N ARG A 80 13.64 -22.07 -17.43
CA ARG A 80 14.38 -22.64 -16.29
C ARG A 80 15.50 -21.75 -15.78
N GLU A 81 16.12 -20.99 -16.67
CA GLU A 81 17.21 -20.07 -16.34
C GLU A 81 16.72 -18.79 -15.63
N ILE A 82 15.42 -18.50 -15.69
CA ILE A 82 14.81 -17.41 -14.93
C ILE A 82 14.93 -17.70 -13.44
N LYS A 83 15.88 -17.02 -12.81
CA LYS A 83 15.92 -16.86 -11.36
C LYS A 83 14.81 -15.87 -10.98
N GLY A 84 14.07 -16.16 -9.90
CA GLY A 84 12.80 -15.49 -9.57
C GLY A 84 12.81 -13.97 -9.66
N GLY A 85 11.63 -13.35 -9.77
CA GLY A 85 11.49 -11.88 -9.65
C GLY A 85 11.51 -11.09 -10.95
N LEU A 86 11.11 -11.68 -12.09
CA LEU A 86 10.74 -10.87 -13.25
C LEU A 86 9.41 -10.17 -13.00
N ARG A 87 9.48 -8.85 -12.84
CA ARG A 87 8.33 -8.00 -12.57
C ARG A 87 8.41 -6.76 -13.43
N ILE A 88 7.36 -6.51 -14.20
CA ILE A 88 7.14 -5.21 -14.80
C ILE A 88 6.16 -4.47 -13.91
N GLN A 89 6.64 -3.43 -13.25
CA GLN A 89 5.81 -2.54 -12.46
C GLN A 89 5.23 -1.44 -13.37
N ASP A 90 3.96 -1.13 -13.16
CA ASP A 90 3.22 -0.05 -13.81
C ASP A 90 3.18 -0.13 -15.33
N ALA A 91 3.11 -1.36 -15.87
CA ALA A 91 2.92 -1.60 -17.30
C ALA A 91 1.64 -0.93 -17.85
N TRP A 92 0.66 -0.61 -17.01
CA TRP A 92 -0.54 0.15 -17.38
C TRP A 92 -0.22 1.51 -18.01
N LYS A 93 0.95 2.10 -17.73
CA LYS A 93 1.37 3.38 -18.30
C LYS A 93 1.71 3.30 -19.79
N GLN A 94 2.03 2.11 -20.28
CA GLN A 94 2.54 1.89 -21.64
C GLN A 94 1.76 0.81 -22.40
N ASN A 95 0.91 0.05 -21.72
CA ASN A 95 0.12 -1.02 -22.30
C ASN A 95 -1.37 -0.84 -21.96
N GLU A 96 -2.17 -0.57 -22.99
CA GLU A 96 -3.61 -0.30 -22.86
C GLU A 96 -4.39 -1.52 -22.34
N ASP A 97 -3.97 -2.73 -22.67
CA ASP A 97 -4.61 -3.96 -22.20
C ASP A 97 -4.36 -4.19 -20.70
N VAL A 98 -3.14 -3.98 -20.23
CA VAL A 98 -2.82 -3.99 -18.78
C VAL A 98 -3.66 -2.93 -18.06
N ARG A 99 -3.77 -1.72 -18.63
CA ARG A 99 -4.57 -0.63 -18.08
C ARG A 99 -6.06 -0.97 -18.07
N ALA A 100 -6.59 -1.60 -19.12
CA ALA A 100 -7.99 -2.00 -19.20
C ALA A 100 -8.37 -3.02 -18.13
N ILE A 101 -7.50 -4.01 -17.85
CA ILE A 101 -7.67 -4.93 -16.71
C ILE A 101 -7.67 -4.16 -15.39
N ALA A 102 -6.68 -3.28 -15.18
CA ALA A 102 -6.56 -2.52 -13.94
C ALA A 102 -7.74 -1.55 -13.72
N CYS A 103 -8.31 -1.02 -14.80
CA CYS A 103 -9.38 -0.03 -14.77
C CYS A 103 -10.76 -0.64 -15.04
N ASN A 104 -10.91 -1.97 -14.92
CA ASN A 104 -12.15 -2.65 -15.19
C ASN A 104 -13.29 -2.09 -14.32
N SER A 105 -14.33 -1.54 -14.96
CA SER A 105 -15.41 -0.82 -14.29
C SER A 105 -16.23 -1.71 -13.36
N ARG A 106 -16.41 -2.99 -13.70
CA ARG A 106 -17.13 -3.98 -12.88
C ARG A 106 -16.34 -4.28 -11.59
N VAL A 107 -15.02 -4.43 -11.69
CA VAL A 107 -14.14 -4.62 -10.51
C VAL A 107 -14.11 -3.35 -9.64
N ILE A 108 -13.95 -2.16 -10.23
CA ILE A 108 -13.97 -0.90 -9.47
C ILE A 108 -15.31 -0.71 -8.74
N ALA A 109 -16.43 -0.99 -9.41
CA ALA A 109 -17.76 -0.89 -8.81
C ALA A 109 -17.95 -1.89 -7.66
N LEU A 110 -17.50 -3.13 -7.86
CA LEU A 110 -17.50 -4.17 -6.81
C LEU A 110 -16.71 -3.70 -5.60
N LEU A 111 -15.42 -3.37 -5.77
CA LEU A 111 -14.56 -2.92 -4.69
C LEU A 111 -15.13 -1.69 -3.98
N SER A 112 -15.72 -0.76 -4.73
CA SER A 112 -16.32 0.44 -4.16
C SER A 112 -17.50 0.13 -3.24
N LYS A 113 -18.33 -0.84 -3.59
CA LYS A 113 -19.42 -1.33 -2.72
C LYS A 113 -18.89 -2.04 -1.49
N LEU A 114 -17.85 -2.88 -1.65
CA LEU A 114 -17.29 -3.67 -0.56
C LEU A 114 -16.53 -2.84 0.47
N TYR A 115 -15.84 -1.78 0.05
CA TYR A 115 -15.08 -0.91 0.96
C TYR A 115 -15.90 0.32 1.40
N GLY A 116 -16.99 0.65 0.72
CA GLY A 116 -17.85 1.79 1.05
C GLY A 116 -17.30 3.16 0.62
N ARG A 117 -16.25 3.16 -0.21
CA ARG A 117 -15.63 4.35 -0.81
C ARG A 117 -15.28 4.06 -2.26
N ARG A 118 -15.21 5.08 -3.12
CA ARG A 118 -14.83 4.88 -4.52
C ARG A 118 -13.40 4.30 -4.61
N ALA A 119 -13.26 3.14 -5.22
CA ALA A 119 -11.98 2.50 -5.50
C ALA A 119 -11.31 3.15 -6.72
N PHE A 120 -9.98 3.14 -6.76
CA PHE A 120 -9.22 3.50 -7.95
C PHE A 120 -7.88 2.73 -8.01
N PRO A 121 -7.49 2.24 -9.20
CA PRO A 121 -6.23 1.54 -9.39
C PRO A 121 -5.05 2.53 -9.35
N PHE A 122 -3.95 2.17 -8.71
CA PHE A 122 -2.76 3.03 -8.65
C PHE A 122 -1.45 2.33 -9.00
N GLN A 123 -1.43 1.01 -9.01
CA GLN A 123 -0.24 0.23 -9.36
C GLN A 123 -0.63 -1.07 -10.05
N THR A 124 0.10 -1.44 -11.10
CA THR A 124 0.07 -2.80 -11.64
C THR A 124 1.42 -3.49 -11.50
N LEU A 125 1.41 -4.80 -11.30
CA LEU A 125 2.59 -5.65 -11.36
C LEU A 125 2.28 -6.82 -12.28
N ASN A 126 3.09 -7.02 -13.32
CA ASN A 126 2.94 -8.13 -14.25
C ASN A 126 4.12 -9.10 -14.08
N PHE A 127 3.80 -10.38 -13.96
CA PHE A 127 4.76 -11.45 -13.70
C PHE A 127 4.59 -12.57 -14.73
N PRO A 128 5.68 -13.05 -15.36
CA PRO A 128 5.62 -14.21 -16.24
C PRO A 128 5.87 -15.53 -15.50
N VAL A 129 6.36 -15.48 -14.25
CA VAL A 129 6.71 -16.65 -13.42
C VAL A 129 6.42 -16.40 -11.94
N GLY A 130 6.40 -17.47 -11.16
CA GLY A 130 6.35 -17.41 -9.69
C GLY A 130 7.46 -16.55 -9.09
N THR A 131 7.10 -15.60 -8.21
CA THR A 131 8.09 -14.69 -7.57
C THR A 131 8.89 -15.35 -6.47
N GLN A 132 8.36 -16.40 -5.84
CA GLN A 132 8.93 -17.00 -4.61
C GLN A 132 9.14 -15.95 -3.49
N GLN A 133 8.34 -14.89 -3.51
CA GLN A 133 8.44 -13.81 -2.53
C GLN A 133 8.00 -14.32 -1.17
N HIS A 134 8.78 -14.02 -0.13
CA HIS A 134 8.42 -14.32 1.25
C HIS A 134 7.04 -13.76 1.61
N MET A 135 6.36 -14.44 2.54
CA MET A 135 5.08 -13.95 3.05
C MET A 135 5.23 -12.53 3.59
N HIS A 136 4.27 -11.68 3.26
CA HIS A 136 4.24 -10.28 3.67
C HIS A 136 2.82 -9.74 3.70
N SER A 137 2.65 -8.61 4.38
CA SER A 137 1.44 -7.79 4.33
C SER A 137 1.74 -6.54 3.51
N ASP A 138 0.86 -6.21 2.57
CA ASP A 138 1.00 -4.99 1.77
C ASP A 138 0.90 -3.73 2.64
N SER A 139 0.28 -3.84 3.82
CA SER A 139 0.16 -2.72 4.77
C SER A 139 1.52 -2.20 5.25
N VAL A 140 2.64 -2.88 4.98
CA VAL A 140 4.00 -2.33 5.21
C VAL A 140 4.46 -1.41 4.09
N HIS A 141 3.96 -1.62 2.87
CA HIS A 141 4.34 -0.92 1.64
C HIS A 141 3.36 0.19 1.26
N PHE A 142 2.06 -0.08 1.43
CA PHE A 142 0.95 0.76 1.01
C PHE A 142 -0.10 0.80 2.11
N SER A 143 -0.32 1.98 2.69
CA SER A 143 -1.42 2.16 3.63
C SER A 143 -2.08 3.52 3.42
N SER A 144 -3.18 3.71 4.13
CA SER A 144 -4.02 4.89 4.09
C SER A 144 -4.33 5.37 5.52
N ILE A 145 -4.72 6.62 5.62
CA ILE A 145 -5.37 7.17 6.80
C ILE A 145 -6.77 7.60 6.37
N PRO A 146 -7.83 7.00 6.94
CA PRO A 146 -7.81 5.86 7.86
C PRO A 146 -7.26 4.57 7.23
N GLU A 147 -6.80 3.63 8.06
CA GLU A 147 -6.16 2.39 7.62
C GLU A 147 -7.11 1.44 6.87
N ARG A 148 -6.55 0.40 6.25
CA ARG A 148 -7.26 -0.70 5.56
C ARG A 148 -8.02 -0.31 4.29
N PHE A 149 -8.05 0.96 3.89
CA PHE A 149 -8.53 1.36 2.57
C PHE A 149 -7.46 1.12 1.49
N MET A 150 -7.07 -0.13 1.30
CA MET A 150 -6.25 -0.62 0.20
C MET A 150 -6.55 -2.11 -0.01
N CYS A 151 -6.61 -2.57 -1.26
CA CYS A 151 -6.69 -3.99 -1.58
C CYS A 151 -5.92 -4.34 -2.85
N GLY A 152 -5.51 -5.61 -2.96
CA GLY A 152 -4.97 -6.16 -4.20
C GLY A 152 -5.98 -7.03 -4.93
N VAL A 153 -5.91 -7.03 -6.27
CA VAL A 153 -6.60 -8.00 -7.13
C VAL A 153 -5.54 -8.68 -8.00
N TRP A 154 -5.41 -9.98 -7.86
CA TRP A 154 -4.50 -10.81 -8.65
C TRP A 154 -5.29 -11.65 -9.64
N LEU A 155 -4.92 -11.56 -10.91
CA LEU A 155 -5.58 -12.22 -12.03
C LEU A 155 -4.63 -13.26 -12.66
N ALA A 156 -5.12 -14.48 -12.80
CA ALA A 156 -4.47 -15.53 -13.57
C ALA A 156 -4.61 -15.29 -15.08
N MET A 157 -3.49 -15.23 -15.78
CA MET A 157 -3.45 -15.11 -17.24
C MET A 157 -3.22 -16.47 -17.93
N GLU A 158 -3.16 -17.54 -17.15
CA GLU A 158 -3.11 -18.94 -17.59
C GLU A 158 -3.52 -19.85 -16.44
N ASP A 159 -3.75 -21.13 -16.73
CA ASP A 159 -3.98 -22.14 -15.69
C ASP A 159 -2.70 -22.30 -14.85
N VAL A 160 -2.83 -22.16 -13.53
CA VAL A 160 -1.70 -22.19 -12.60
C VAL A 160 -1.49 -23.60 -12.10
N SER A 161 -0.39 -24.22 -12.52
CA SER A 161 0.09 -25.47 -11.95
C SER A 161 0.52 -25.28 -10.49
N PRO A 162 0.28 -26.28 -9.60
CA PRO A 162 0.83 -26.29 -8.24
C PRO A 162 2.36 -26.18 -8.20
N ASP A 163 3.05 -26.58 -9.27
CA ASP A 163 4.51 -26.58 -9.37
C ASP A 163 5.11 -25.29 -9.96
N ALA A 164 4.25 -24.37 -10.43
CA ALA A 164 4.67 -23.12 -11.08
C ALA A 164 4.94 -21.95 -10.11
N GLY A 165 4.91 -22.21 -8.80
CA GLY A 165 4.98 -21.17 -7.77
C GLY A 165 3.67 -20.37 -7.67
N PRO A 166 2.55 -21.02 -7.29
CA PRO A 166 1.26 -20.37 -7.10
C PRO A 166 1.32 -19.23 -6.06
N LEU A 167 0.31 -18.37 -6.10
CA LEU A 167 0.09 -17.41 -5.01
C LEU A 167 -0.24 -18.19 -3.73
N VAL A 168 0.41 -17.82 -2.63
CA VAL A 168 0.15 -18.38 -1.30
C VAL A 168 -0.36 -17.30 -0.37
N TYR A 169 -1.32 -17.62 0.51
CA TYR A 169 -1.86 -16.69 1.51
C TYR A 169 -2.31 -17.42 2.77
N TYR A 170 -2.50 -16.64 3.84
CA TYR A 170 -2.81 -17.15 5.18
C TYR A 170 -4.19 -16.63 5.61
N PRO A 171 -5.26 -17.40 5.38
CA PRO A 171 -6.63 -16.98 5.66
C PRO A 171 -6.81 -16.44 7.08
N GLY A 172 -7.53 -15.33 7.24
CA GLY A 172 -7.82 -14.74 8.55
C GLY A 172 -6.71 -13.86 9.13
N SER A 173 -5.49 -13.90 8.57
CA SER A 173 -4.38 -13.04 9.03
C SER A 173 -4.65 -11.54 8.83
N HIS A 174 -5.56 -11.17 7.93
CA HIS A 174 -5.98 -9.78 7.73
C HIS A 174 -6.58 -9.16 8.99
N LYS A 175 -7.19 -9.96 9.88
CA LYS A 175 -7.81 -9.51 11.14
C LYS A 175 -6.78 -9.14 12.22
N TRP A 176 -5.52 -9.51 12.05
CA TRP A 176 -4.49 -9.13 13.02
C TRP A 176 -4.27 -7.62 13.06
N PRO A 177 -3.67 -7.09 14.15
CA PRO A 177 -3.15 -5.74 14.15
C PRO A 177 -2.18 -5.52 12.99
N ILE A 178 -2.26 -4.36 12.34
CA ILE A 178 -1.27 -3.99 11.31
C ILE A 178 0.06 -3.78 12.01
N LEU A 179 1.09 -4.54 11.61
CA LEU A 179 2.43 -4.34 12.15
C LEU A 179 3.03 -3.04 11.61
N THR A 180 3.44 -2.17 12.53
CA THR A 180 4.12 -0.90 12.23
C THR A 180 5.56 -0.94 12.74
N ASN A 181 6.35 0.09 12.41
CA ASN A 181 7.71 0.26 12.93
C ASN A 181 7.75 0.23 14.48
N ASP A 182 6.73 0.80 15.14
CA ASP A 182 6.66 0.89 16.59
C ASP A 182 6.57 -0.50 17.24
N ALA A 183 5.81 -1.43 16.64
CA ALA A 183 5.69 -2.80 17.13
C ALA A 183 7.03 -3.55 17.14
N LEU A 184 7.98 -3.14 16.30
CA LEU A 184 9.31 -3.73 16.17
C LEU A 184 10.41 -2.84 16.78
N ASN A 185 10.06 -1.73 17.45
CA ASN A 185 10.99 -0.71 17.95
C ASN A 185 11.95 -0.17 16.87
N LEU A 186 11.46 -0.02 15.63
CA LEU A 186 12.26 0.46 14.50
C LEU A 186 12.14 1.98 14.33
N ARG A 187 13.26 2.62 13.98
CA ARG A 187 13.31 4.00 13.49
C ARG A 187 13.90 3.98 12.08
N ARG A 188 13.07 3.72 11.07
CA ARG A 188 13.55 3.58 9.69
C ARG A 188 13.30 4.82 8.85
N LEU A 189 14.30 5.18 8.07
CA LEU A 189 14.20 6.04 6.90
C LEU A 189 14.29 5.15 5.65
N PRO A 190 13.85 5.65 4.48
CA PRO A 190 14.03 4.91 3.23
C PRO A 190 15.50 4.62 2.95
N GLU A 191 15.84 3.35 2.80
CA GLU A 191 17.18 2.89 2.45
C GLU A 191 17.08 2.02 1.18
N PRO A 192 17.61 2.47 0.02
CA PRO A 192 17.41 1.80 -1.27
C PRO A 192 17.90 0.35 -1.32
N SER A 193 18.91 0.01 -0.50
CA SER A 193 19.56 -1.31 -0.51
C SER A 193 18.88 -2.35 0.37
N GLN A 194 17.82 -1.97 1.11
CA GLN A 194 17.17 -2.86 2.07
C GLN A 194 15.69 -3.04 1.75
N SER A 195 15.26 -4.31 1.71
CA SER A 195 13.84 -4.66 1.66
C SER A 195 13.11 -4.07 2.87
N ALA A 196 12.09 -3.27 2.61
CA ALA A 196 11.25 -2.63 3.62
C ALA A 196 10.54 -3.64 4.53
N GLN A 197 10.20 -4.82 4.00
CA GLN A 197 9.47 -5.86 4.72
C GLN A 197 10.38 -6.82 5.50
N LYS A 198 11.68 -6.92 5.18
CA LYS A 198 12.59 -7.91 5.78
C LYS A 198 12.59 -7.91 7.33
N PRO A 199 12.53 -6.76 8.02
CA PRO A 199 12.44 -6.75 9.49
C PRO A 199 11.17 -7.40 10.05
N TYR A 200 10.08 -7.43 9.28
CA TYR A 200 8.78 -7.96 9.69
C TYR A 200 8.67 -9.47 9.48
N GLU A 201 9.48 -10.06 8.59
CA GLU A 201 9.42 -11.48 8.23
C GLU A 201 9.54 -12.44 9.43
N PRO A 202 10.46 -12.25 10.41
CA PRO A 202 10.52 -13.10 11.59
C PRO A 202 9.27 -12.99 12.47
N VAL A 203 8.67 -11.81 12.56
CA VAL A 203 7.47 -11.57 13.37
C VAL A 203 6.26 -12.25 12.74
N TRP A 204 6.06 -12.08 11.42
CA TRP A 204 4.98 -12.77 10.71
C TRP A 204 5.10 -14.28 10.81
N ARG A 205 6.31 -14.83 10.67
CA ARG A 205 6.56 -16.25 10.87
C ARG A 205 6.12 -16.71 12.26
N ALA A 206 6.60 -16.05 13.31
CA ALA A 206 6.23 -16.38 14.68
C ALA A 206 4.72 -16.27 14.92
N MET A 207 4.05 -15.24 14.37
CA MET A 207 2.60 -15.08 14.47
C MET A 207 1.84 -16.21 13.76
N THR A 208 2.28 -16.62 12.56
CA THR A 208 1.66 -17.74 11.84
C THR A 208 1.87 -19.08 12.54
N GLU A 209 3.05 -19.31 13.12
CA GLU A 209 3.38 -20.52 13.88
C GLU A 209 2.57 -20.61 15.16
N GLU A 210 2.51 -19.53 15.95
CA GLU A 210 1.74 -19.45 17.20
C GLU A 210 0.23 -19.63 16.95
N ALA A 211 -0.30 -19.02 15.88
CA ALA A 211 -1.71 -19.15 15.52
C ALA A 211 -2.05 -20.53 14.90
N GLY A 212 -1.07 -21.39 14.65
CA GLY A 212 -1.26 -22.64 13.92
C GLY A 212 -1.81 -22.44 12.51
N LEU A 213 -1.50 -21.29 11.88
CA LEU A 213 -2.13 -20.87 10.64
C LEU A 213 -1.42 -21.47 9.43
N ALA A 214 -2.09 -22.39 8.74
CA ALA A 214 -1.57 -23.02 7.53
C ALA A 214 -1.78 -22.12 6.30
N PRO A 215 -0.81 -22.08 5.36
CA PRO A 215 -0.99 -21.39 4.09
C PRO A 215 -1.94 -22.16 3.15
N GLU A 216 -2.74 -21.42 2.39
CA GLU A 216 -3.49 -21.91 1.23
C GLU A 216 -2.82 -21.48 -0.08
N ARG A 217 -2.93 -22.32 -1.10
CA ARG A 217 -2.36 -22.11 -2.44
C ARG A 217 -3.44 -21.87 -3.46
N PHE A 218 -3.26 -20.87 -4.31
CA PHE A 218 -4.20 -20.57 -5.39
C PHE A 218 -3.71 -21.07 -6.74
N CYS A 219 -4.09 -22.32 -7.04
CA CYS A 219 -3.95 -22.93 -8.36
C CYS A 219 -5.13 -22.52 -9.24
N ALA A 220 -5.15 -21.25 -9.62
CA ALA A 220 -6.22 -20.61 -10.39
C ALA A 220 -6.35 -21.17 -11.80
N ARG A 221 -7.57 -21.21 -12.33
CA ARG A 221 -7.79 -21.31 -13.78
C ARG A 221 -7.50 -19.97 -14.45
N LYS A 222 -7.15 -19.99 -15.74
CA LYS A 222 -7.06 -18.77 -16.56
C LYS A 222 -8.35 -17.95 -16.42
N GLY A 223 -8.19 -16.64 -16.20
CA GLY A 223 -9.30 -15.71 -16.02
C GLY A 223 -9.90 -15.65 -14.61
N GLN A 224 -9.49 -16.53 -13.69
CA GLN A 224 -9.85 -16.37 -12.27
C GLN A 224 -9.01 -15.30 -11.60
N ALA A 225 -9.63 -14.58 -10.69
CA ALA A 225 -9.00 -13.56 -9.89
C ALA A 225 -9.22 -13.78 -8.39
N LEU A 226 -8.32 -13.22 -7.59
CA LEU A 226 -8.36 -13.21 -6.14
C LEU A 226 -8.23 -11.78 -5.64
N ILE A 227 -9.22 -11.33 -4.87
CA ILE A 227 -9.17 -10.08 -4.10
C ILE A 227 -8.52 -10.40 -2.76
N TRP A 228 -7.56 -9.61 -2.28
CA TRP A 228 -7.06 -9.70 -0.90
C TRP A 228 -7.10 -8.35 -0.19
N ALA A 229 -7.40 -8.40 1.10
CA ALA A 229 -7.28 -7.25 1.99
C ALA A 229 -5.80 -6.88 2.20
N ALA A 230 -5.48 -5.60 2.32
CA ALA A 230 -4.10 -5.12 2.45
C ALA A 230 -3.30 -5.74 3.61
N ASN A 231 -3.97 -6.22 4.66
CA ASN A 231 -3.31 -6.84 5.80
C ASN A 231 -3.24 -8.38 5.74
N LEU A 232 -3.80 -9.01 4.70
CA LEU A 232 -3.67 -10.45 4.51
C LEU A 232 -2.21 -10.80 4.24
N LEU A 233 -1.65 -11.74 5.01
CA LEU A 233 -0.35 -12.30 4.69
C LEU A 233 -0.43 -13.13 3.41
N HIS A 234 0.44 -12.81 2.46
CA HIS A 234 0.52 -13.48 1.18
C HIS A 234 1.94 -13.45 0.60
N GLY A 235 2.22 -14.29 -0.39
CA GLY A 235 3.53 -14.43 -1.02
C GLY A 235 3.47 -15.29 -2.28
N GLY A 236 4.64 -15.65 -2.81
CA GLY A 236 4.75 -16.63 -3.89
C GLY A 236 5.35 -17.93 -3.37
N ASP A 237 4.73 -19.06 -3.68
CA ASP A 237 5.31 -20.35 -3.33
C ASP A 237 6.51 -20.70 -4.24
N ARG A 238 7.26 -21.73 -3.84
CA ARG A 238 8.38 -22.27 -4.58
C ARG A 238 7.96 -22.72 -5.99
N ARG A 239 8.81 -22.44 -6.97
CA ARG A 239 8.74 -23.06 -8.30
C ARG A 239 9.39 -24.44 -8.23
N ASN A 240 8.58 -25.49 -8.18
CA ASN A 240 9.08 -26.87 -8.16
C ASN A 240 9.55 -27.30 -9.55
N ASP A 241 8.80 -26.92 -10.60
CA ASP A 241 9.26 -27.04 -11.98
C ASP A 241 9.59 -25.66 -12.56
N LEU A 242 10.89 -25.43 -12.76
CA LEU A 242 11.41 -24.18 -13.29
C LEU A 242 11.10 -23.99 -14.78
N ALA A 243 10.62 -24.99 -15.50
CA ALA A 243 10.15 -24.82 -16.89
C ALA A 243 8.76 -24.19 -16.99
N LEU A 244 8.00 -24.13 -15.90
CA LEU A 244 6.63 -23.61 -15.92
C LEU A 244 6.62 -22.09 -15.77
N THR A 245 5.75 -21.45 -16.56
CA THR A 245 5.35 -20.05 -16.41
C THR A 245 4.21 -19.92 -15.41
N ARG A 246 3.99 -18.68 -14.96
CA ARG A 246 2.84 -18.30 -14.14
C ARG A 246 2.48 -16.85 -14.46
N TRP A 247 1.89 -16.65 -15.63
CA TRP A 247 1.48 -15.34 -16.11
C TRP A 247 0.35 -14.78 -15.23
N SER A 248 0.57 -13.56 -14.74
CA SER A 248 -0.39 -12.90 -13.87
C SER A 248 -0.24 -11.39 -13.86
N GLN A 249 -1.34 -10.72 -13.50
CA GLN A 249 -1.36 -9.29 -13.20
C GLN A 249 -1.91 -9.08 -11.79
N VAL A 250 -1.19 -8.30 -11.01
CA VAL A 250 -1.67 -7.70 -9.77
C VAL A 250 -2.06 -6.26 -10.05
N THR A 251 -3.23 -5.85 -9.57
CA THR A 251 -3.64 -4.45 -9.51
C THR A 251 -3.90 -4.08 -8.07
N HIS A 252 -3.21 -3.06 -7.56
CA HIS A 252 -3.50 -2.49 -6.25
C HIS A 252 -4.46 -1.32 -6.39
N TYR A 253 -5.46 -1.29 -5.52
CA TYR A 253 -6.49 -0.26 -5.45
C TYR A 253 -6.40 0.47 -4.12
N TYR A 254 -6.45 1.79 -4.21
CA TYR A 254 -6.75 2.65 -3.08
C TYR A 254 -8.22 3.07 -3.16
N PHE A 255 -8.69 3.75 -2.12
CA PHE A 255 -10.03 4.29 -2.07
C PHE A 255 -9.99 5.78 -1.71
N HIS A 256 -10.86 6.57 -2.33
CA HIS A 256 -10.91 8.02 -2.17
C HIS A 256 -11.11 8.47 -0.71
N GLY A 257 -10.77 9.73 -0.42
CA GLY A 257 -10.97 10.34 0.91
C GLY A 257 -9.97 9.88 1.96
N CYS A 258 -8.78 9.47 1.52
CA CYS A 258 -7.69 8.99 2.36
C CYS A 258 -6.41 9.77 2.13
N ALA A 259 -5.51 9.73 3.10
CA ALA A 259 -4.10 10.08 2.90
C ALA A 259 -3.29 8.80 2.74
N TYR A 260 -2.53 8.69 1.65
CA TYR A 260 -1.79 7.50 1.26
C TYR A 260 -0.32 7.65 1.62
N TYR A 261 0.23 6.65 2.28
CA TYR A 261 1.60 6.72 2.79
C TYR A 261 2.28 5.34 2.76
N THR A 262 3.61 5.34 2.93
CA THR A 262 4.41 4.12 3.06
C THR A 262 4.75 3.87 4.53
N PRO A 263 4.14 2.87 5.20
CA PRO A 263 4.32 2.66 6.64
C PRO A 263 5.74 2.30 7.05
N ALA A 264 6.46 1.49 6.26
CA ALA A 264 7.85 1.13 6.56
C ALA A 264 8.78 2.35 6.73
N TYR A 265 8.43 3.49 6.13
CA TYR A 265 9.22 4.73 6.19
C TYR A 265 8.54 5.84 6.99
N SER A 266 7.49 5.49 7.74
CA SER A 266 6.69 6.42 8.53
C SER A 266 6.70 6.05 9.99
N ASN A 267 6.55 7.05 10.86
CA ASN A 267 6.23 6.92 12.27
C ASN A 267 5.07 7.89 12.58
N PRO A 268 3.81 7.46 12.33
CA PRO A 268 2.63 8.32 12.49
C PRO A 268 2.49 8.88 13.92
N ALA A 269 2.87 8.10 14.95
CA ALA A 269 2.79 8.49 16.35
C ALA A 269 3.57 9.78 16.70
N ILE A 270 4.58 10.12 15.90
CA ILE A 270 5.39 11.34 16.07
C ILE A 270 5.27 12.30 14.88
N GLY A 271 4.20 12.17 14.08
CA GLY A 271 3.90 13.07 12.97
C GLY A 271 4.83 12.93 11.76
N ARG A 272 5.54 11.80 11.60
CA ARG A 272 6.39 11.54 10.43
C ARG A 272 5.67 10.62 9.46
N LEU A 273 5.18 11.17 8.35
CA LEU A 273 4.51 10.41 7.29
C LEU A 273 5.29 10.53 5.98
N TRP A 274 5.64 9.38 5.40
CA TRP A 274 6.11 9.28 4.02
C TRP A 274 4.91 9.24 3.08
N LEU A 275 4.33 10.41 2.81
CA LEU A 275 3.18 10.55 1.93
C LEU A 275 3.53 10.18 0.48
N ARG A 276 2.57 9.55 -0.20
CA ARG A 276 2.72 9.14 -1.60
C ARG A 276 2.05 10.14 -2.52
N GLU A 277 2.70 10.41 -3.65
CA GLU A 277 2.04 11.03 -4.81
C GLU A 277 1.44 9.91 -5.65
N ILE A 278 0.11 9.87 -5.72
CA ILE A 278 -0.62 8.79 -6.37
C ILE A 278 -1.29 9.32 -7.63
N GLU A 279 -1.20 8.54 -8.69
CA GLU A 279 -1.90 8.74 -9.96
C GLU A 279 -2.99 7.67 -10.07
N ASP A 280 -4.24 8.08 -10.31
CA ASP A 280 -5.34 7.16 -10.59
C ASP A 280 -5.19 6.66 -12.03
N ALA A 281 -4.89 5.37 -12.21
CA ALA A 281 -4.65 4.81 -13.53
C ALA A 281 -5.90 4.89 -14.45
N ALA A 282 -7.10 4.98 -13.89
CA ALA A 282 -8.33 5.13 -14.67
C ALA A 282 -8.47 6.53 -15.28
N THR A 283 -7.97 7.57 -14.60
CA THR A 283 -8.14 8.98 -15.02
C THR A 283 -6.85 9.66 -15.46
N GLY A 284 -5.69 9.11 -15.11
CA GLY A 284 -4.38 9.77 -15.27
C GLY A 284 -4.17 10.97 -14.34
N ALA A 285 -5.13 11.26 -13.46
CA ALA A 285 -5.08 12.41 -12.58
C ALA A 285 -4.34 12.08 -11.28
N ARG A 286 -3.64 13.08 -10.73
CA ARG A 286 -3.12 12.99 -9.36
C ARG A 286 -4.27 12.97 -8.36
N VAL A 287 -4.20 12.06 -7.39
CA VAL A 287 -5.16 11.97 -6.29
C VAL A 287 -4.61 12.74 -5.08
N GLU A 288 -5.39 13.70 -4.59
CA GLU A 288 -5.02 14.46 -3.39
C GLU A 288 -5.05 13.58 -2.14
N ASN A 289 -4.07 13.79 -1.25
CA ASN A 289 -4.05 13.16 0.06
C ASN A 289 -4.97 13.94 1.00
N VAL A 290 -6.09 13.34 1.42
CA VAL A 290 -7.12 13.97 2.25
C VAL A 290 -7.20 13.29 3.61
N TYR A 291 -7.25 14.07 4.68
CA TYR A 291 -7.56 13.58 6.02
C TYR A 291 -8.95 14.08 6.41
N ILE A 292 -9.91 13.14 6.46
CA ILE A 292 -11.34 13.37 6.73
C ILE A 292 -12.00 14.25 5.66
N ASP A 293 -11.79 15.56 5.72
CA ASP A 293 -12.45 16.57 4.89
C ASP A 293 -11.49 17.66 4.37
N ALA A 294 -10.19 17.56 4.68
CA ALA A 294 -9.20 18.57 4.31
C ALA A 294 -7.91 17.93 3.74
N PRO A 295 -7.17 18.64 2.86
CA PRO A 295 -5.86 18.20 2.40
C PRO A 295 -4.92 17.94 3.58
N ILE A 296 -4.26 16.78 3.64
CA ILE A 296 -3.43 16.42 4.80
C ILE A 296 -2.29 17.42 5.04
N ARG A 297 -1.79 18.06 3.96
CA ARG A 297 -0.71 19.06 4.06
C ARG A 297 -1.11 20.30 4.86
N SER A 298 -2.40 20.67 4.90
CA SER A 298 -2.86 21.78 5.74
C SER A 298 -3.05 21.38 7.21
N GLN A 299 -3.03 20.08 7.51
CA GLN A 299 -3.26 19.51 8.85
C GLN A 299 -1.96 19.11 9.56
N LEU A 300 -0.88 18.87 8.80
CA LEU A 300 0.44 18.60 9.37
C LEU A 300 0.95 19.87 10.07
N ARG A 301 0.89 19.89 11.40
CA ARG A 301 1.56 20.92 12.19
C ARG A 301 3.05 20.78 11.96
N HIS A 302 3.70 21.82 11.43
CA HIS A 302 5.11 22.01 11.71
C HIS A 302 5.23 22.10 13.24
N ALA A 303 6.01 21.22 13.85
CA ALA A 303 6.43 21.46 15.22
C ALA A 303 7.23 22.76 15.19
N GLU A 304 6.58 23.89 15.50
CA GLU A 304 7.32 25.06 15.90
C GLU A 304 8.18 24.62 17.08
N PRO A 305 9.50 24.86 17.05
CA PRO A 305 10.33 24.55 18.19
C PRO A 305 9.71 25.24 19.40
N THR A 306 9.25 24.46 20.38
CA THR A 306 8.78 24.99 21.65
C THR A 306 9.89 25.90 22.16
N PRO A 307 9.68 27.22 22.32
CA PRO A 307 10.73 28.08 22.84
C PRO A 307 11.11 27.52 24.20
N SER A 308 12.36 27.08 24.34
CA SER A 308 12.87 26.52 25.59
C SER A 308 12.52 27.47 26.73
N PRO A 309 11.85 27.01 27.81
CA PRO A 309 11.57 27.86 28.97
C PRO A 309 12.90 28.20 29.63
N GLY A 310 13.52 29.29 29.20
CA GLY A 310 14.85 29.70 29.65
C GLY A 310 15.67 30.54 28.66
N ALA A 311 15.35 30.51 27.37
CA ALA A 311 16.08 31.34 26.40
C ALA A 311 15.55 32.78 26.39
N ARG A 312 15.94 33.58 27.40
CA ARG A 312 15.87 35.04 27.27
C ARG A 312 16.77 35.45 26.09
N PRO A 313 16.29 36.22 25.10
CA PRO A 313 17.09 36.60 23.95
C PRO A 313 18.35 37.35 24.41
N LEU A 314 19.54 36.92 23.96
CA LEU A 314 20.84 37.51 24.33
C LEU A 314 20.94 39.01 24.06
N TRP A 315 20.11 39.56 23.17
CA TRP A 315 20.03 40.99 22.85
C TRP A 315 19.62 41.86 24.05
N ARG A 316 18.87 41.32 25.03
CA ARG A 316 18.51 42.06 26.25
C ARG A 316 19.62 42.12 27.30
N ARG A 317 20.70 41.33 27.18
CA ARG A 317 21.90 41.47 28.04
C ARG A 317 22.89 42.50 27.50
N LEU A 318 22.94 42.74 26.19
CA LEU A 318 23.81 43.76 25.59
C LEU A 318 23.29 45.20 25.78
N LEU A 319 21.98 45.41 25.91
CA LEU A 319 21.42 46.72 26.25
C LEU A 319 21.55 47.10 27.75
N ALA A 320 21.70 46.10 28.64
CA ALA A 320 21.94 46.35 30.07
C ALA A 320 23.43 46.59 30.41
N MET A 321 24.36 46.14 29.55
CA MET A 321 25.79 46.42 29.67
C MET A 321 26.23 47.68 28.90
N GLY A 322 25.58 48.01 27.77
CA GLY A 322 25.83 49.27 27.05
C GLY A 322 25.41 50.52 27.82
N GLY A 323 24.35 50.44 28.63
CA GLY A 323 23.87 51.56 29.48
C GLY A 323 24.72 51.87 30.72
N ARG A 324 25.60 50.95 31.16
CA ARG A 324 26.50 51.17 32.31
C ARG A 324 27.90 51.66 31.92
N LEU A 325 28.31 51.50 30.66
CA LEU A 325 29.57 52.06 30.13
C LEU A 325 29.39 53.50 29.59
N ALA A 326 28.20 53.87 29.13
CA ALA A 326 27.88 55.25 28.70
C ALA A 326 27.68 56.26 29.85
N ARG A 327 27.54 55.81 31.11
CA ARG A 327 27.42 56.69 32.30
C ARG A 327 28.74 56.95 33.03
N LYS A 328 29.83 56.23 32.71
CA LYS A 328 31.17 56.49 33.27
C LYS A 328 32.10 57.31 32.36
N ALA A 329 31.76 57.48 31.08
CA ALA A 329 32.55 58.29 30.12
C ALA A 329 32.12 59.78 30.03
N ARG A 330 31.12 60.21 30.80
CA ARG A 330 30.64 61.62 30.85
C ARG A 330 31.17 62.43 32.05
N ALA A 331 32.11 61.89 32.83
CA ALA A 331 32.70 62.56 33.99
C ALA A 331 34.21 62.88 33.85
N ALA A 332 34.77 62.75 32.64
CA ALA A 332 36.17 63.07 32.37
C ALA A 332 36.32 63.73 30.99
N GLN A 333 35.89 65.00 30.87
CA GLN A 333 36.34 65.89 29.80
C GLN A 333 36.88 67.18 30.44
N PRO A 334 38.15 67.56 30.19
CA PRO A 334 38.67 68.87 30.57
C PRO A 334 38.15 69.95 29.58
N PRO A 335 38.12 71.24 29.98
CA PRO A 335 37.53 72.30 29.18
C PRO A 335 38.32 72.58 27.88
N PRO A 336 37.68 73.17 26.86
CA PRO A 336 38.31 73.38 25.55
C PRO A 336 39.39 74.46 25.65
N ARG A 337 40.57 74.20 25.04
CA ARG A 337 41.57 75.23 24.78
C ARG A 337 41.35 75.84 23.41
N ARG A 338 41.38 77.18 23.40
CA ARG A 338 41.23 78.07 22.26
C ARG A 338 42.39 77.98 21.26
N ASN A 339 42.01 77.92 19.99
CA ASN A 339 42.49 78.67 18.81
C ASN A 339 42.64 77.76 17.61
#